data_AF-A0A923XHH9-F1
#
_entry.id   AF-A0A923XHH9-F1
#
_cell.length_a   1.000
_cell.length_b   1.000
_cell.length_c   1.000
_cell.angle_alpha   90.00
_cell.angle_beta   90.00
_cell.angle_gamma   90.00
#
_symmetry.space_group_name_H-M   'P 1'
#
loop_
_entity.id
_entity.type
_entity.pdbx_description
1 polymer ?
#
loop_
_entity_poly.entity_id
_entity_poly.type
_entity_poly.pdbx_seq_one_letter_code
_entity_poly.pdbx_strand_id
1 'polypeptide(L)' 'IADSGVTVLMIEHVMQAVMNLAQQVWVLAQGQLIAQGTPAQVTRDDKVIEAYLGHGTAARLRAAELVP' A
#
# COMPACT_ATOMS: atom_id res chain seq x y z
N ILE A 1 11.78 7.63 17.95
CA ILE A 1 11.31 6.30 18.45
C ILE A 1 11.95 5.18 17.62
N ALA A 2 11.73 5.14 16.30
CA ALA A 2 12.44 4.17 15.45
C ALA A 2 13.97 4.36 15.54
N ASP A 3 14.45 5.60 15.44
CA ASP A 3 15.89 5.93 15.52
C ASP A 3 16.54 5.62 16.88
N SER A 4 15.75 5.39 17.93
CA SER A 4 16.26 4.94 19.23
C SER A 4 16.37 3.40 19.33
N GLY A 5 16.25 2.67 18.22
CA GLY A 5 16.38 1.21 18.16
C GLY A 5 15.09 0.44 18.47
N VAL A 6 13.93 1.11 18.51
CA VAL A 6 12.63 0.47 18.79
C VAL A 6 11.93 0.13 17.48
N THR A 7 11.54 -1.13 17.31
CA THR A 7 10.68 -1.54 16.18
C THR A 7 9.27 -1.01 16.36
N VAL A 8 8.76 -0.31 15.34
CA VAL A 8 7.39 0.23 15.32
C VAL A 8 6.55 -0.53 14.30
N LEU A 9 5.44 -1.10 14.75
CA LEU A 9 4.39 -1.64 13.89
C LEU A 9 3.17 -0.72 13.98
N MET A 10 2.62 -0.34 12.83
CA MET A 10 1.48 0.56 12.73
C MET A 10 0.46 -0.02 11.75
N ILE A 11 -0.83 0.11 12.08
CA ILE A 11 -1.96 -0.19 11.21
C ILE A 11 -2.57 1.14 10.81
N GLU A 12 -2.60 1.43 9.51
CA GLU A 12 -3.00 2.73 9.00
C GLU A 12 -3.73 2.60 7.66
N HIS A 13 -4.72 3.46 7.43
CA HIS A 13 -5.50 3.54 6.20
C HIS A 13 -5.22 4.84 5.42
N VAL A 14 -4.61 5.84 6.06
CA VAL A 14 -4.17 7.08 5.44
C VAL A 14 -2.86 6.86 4.68
N MET A 15 -2.95 6.74 3.35
CA MET A 15 -1.79 6.45 2.49
C MET A 15 -0.68 7.48 2.58
N GLN A 16 -1.00 8.77 2.78
CA GLN A 16 0.03 9.80 2.96
C GLN A 16 0.91 9.54 4.19
N ALA A 17 0.34 9.03 5.29
CA ALA A 17 1.11 8.66 6.46
C ALA A 17 1.97 7.41 6.20
N VAL A 18 1.41 6.40 5.52
CA VAL A 18 2.16 5.20 5.10
C VAL A 18 3.36 5.57 4.23
N MET A 19 3.17 6.44 3.24
CA MET A 19 4.22 6.88 2.32
C MET A 19 5.35 7.64 3.02
N ASN A 20 5.03 8.40 4.08
CA ASN A 20 6.00 9.25 4.76
C ASN A 20 6.70 8.59 5.95
N LEU A 21 6.06 7.61 6.59
CA LEU A 21 6.52 7.04 7.86
C LEU A 21 7.02 5.59 7.73
N ALA A 22 6.47 4.81 6.78
CA ALA A 22 6.78 3.39 6.70
C ALA A 22 7.99 3.11 5.79
N GLN A 23 8.88 2.24 6.26
CA GLN A 23 10.00 1.72 5.45
C GLN A 23 9.61 0.44 4.71
N GLN A 24 8.68 -0.32 5.29
CA GLN A 24 8.12 -1.57 4.78
C GLN A 24 6.62 -1.58 5.07
N VAL A 25 5.85 -2.16 4.14
CA VAL A 25 4.39 -2.24 4.18
C VAL A 25 3.97 -3.66 3.84
N TRP A 26 2.96 -4.14 4.57
CA TRP A 26 2.26 -5.39 4.32
C TRP A 26 0.77 -5.07 4.15
N VAL A 27 0.17 -5.52 3.05
CA VAL A 27 -1.24 -5.29 2.77
C VAL A 27 -2.00 -6.58 2.94
N LEU A 28 -2.98 -6.57 3.85
CA LEU A 28 -3.90 -7.68 4.04
C LEU A 28 -5.27 -7.33 3.47
N ALA A 29 -5.86 -8.28 2.73
CA ALA A 29 -7.24 -8.23 2.30
C ALA A 29 -7.88 -9.59 2.53
N GLN A 30 -9.08 -9.62 3.13
CA GLN A 30 -9.85 -10.85 3.38
C GLN A 30 -9.04 -11.94 4.14
N GLY A 31 -8.22 -11.52 5.10
CA GLY A 31 -7.37 -12.42 5.89
C GLY A 31 -6.16 -12.99 5.16
N GLN A 32 -5.87 -12.52 3.94
CA GLN A 32 -4.72 -12.94 3.14
C GLN A 32 -3.74 -11.78 2.94
N LEU A 33 -2.44 -12.07 2.98
CA LEU A 33 -1.41 -11.12 2.59
C LEU A 33 -1.40 -11.02 1.06
N ILE A 34 -1.71 -9.85 0.52
CA ILE A 34 -1.83 -9.64 -0.93
C ILE A 34 -0.62 -8.94 -1.55
N ALA A 35 0.11 -8.13 -0.77
CA ALA A 35 1.30 -7.42 -1.21
C ALA A 35 2.24 -7.13 -0.03
N GLN A 36 3.54 -7.04 -0.34
CA GLN A 36 4.59 -6.67 0.61
C GLN A 36 5.70 -5.90 -0.12
N GLY A 37 6.22 -4.84 0.49
CA GLY A 37 7.36 -4.10 -0.04
C GLY A 37 7.48 -2.70 0.55
N THR A 38 8.21 -1.82 -0.14
CA THR A 38 8.22 -0.39 0.20
C THR A 38 6.87 0.26 -0.12
N PRO A 39 6.52 1.39 0.51
CA PRO A 39 5.28 2.11 0.19
C PRO A 39 5.13 2.40 -1.31
N ALA A 40 6.21 2.78 -2.00
CA ALA A 40 6.21 3.08 -3.43
C ALA A 40 6.00 1.83 -4.33
N GLN A 41 6.40 0.64 -3.88
CA GLN A 41 6.15 -0.60 -4.61
C GLN A 41 4.71 -1.05 -4.41
N VAL A 42 4.24 -1.04 -3.16
CA VAL A 42 2.91 -1.52 -2.77
C VAL A 42 1.80 -0.66 -3.38
N THR A 43 1.99 0.65 -3.48
CA THR A 43 1.01 1.57 -4.09
C THR A 43 0.86 1.42 -5.61
N ARG A 44 1.82 0.75 -6.27
CA ARG A 44 1.75 0.39 -7.69
C ARG A 44 1.25 -1.03 -7.93
N ASP A 45 1.01 -1.80 -6.88
CA ASP A 45 0.51 -3.16 -7.00
C ASP A 45 -0.99 -3.15 -7.34
N ASP A 46 -1.34 -3.76 -8.48
CA ASP A 46 -2.72 -3.79 -8.97
C ASP A 46 -3.68 -4.44 -7.95
N LYS A 47 -3.23 -5.46 -7.20
CA LYS A 47 -4.06 -6.11 -6.17
C LYS A 47 -4.39 -5.15 -5.02
N VAL A 48 -3.45 -4.26 -4.67
CA VAL A 48 -3.63 -3.26 -3.62
C VAL A 48 -4.59 -2.18 -4.10
N ILE A 49 -4.42 -1.72 -5.35
CA ILE A 49 -5.30 -0.72 -5.98
C ILE A 49 -6.74 -1.27 -6.05
N GLU A 50 -6.92 -2.52 -6.48
CA GLU A 50 -8.22 -3.18 -6.54
C GLU A 50 -8.84 -3.39 -5.15
N ALA A 51 -8.04 -3.78 -4.15
CA ALA A 51 -8.52 -3.96 -2.79
C ALA A 51 -8.95 -2.63 -2.14
N TYR A 52 -8.29 -1.51 -2.47
CA TYR A 52 -8.57 -0.19 -1.91
C TYR A 52 -9.72 0.53 -2.61
N LEU A 53 -9.80 0.45 -3.95
CA LEU A 53 -10.76 1.22 -4.77
C LEU A 53 -11.93 0.38 -5.30
N GLY A 54 -11.84 -0.95 -5.20
CA GLY A 54 -12.83 -1.89 -5.75
C GLY A 54 -12.44 -2.45 -7.12
N HIS A 55 -13.02 -3.61 -7.44
CA HIS A 55 -12.74 -4.40 -8.64
C HIS A 55 -12.86 -3.59 -9.94
N GLY A 56 -11.90 -3.76 -10.84
CA GLY A 56 -11.88 -3.09 -12.15
C GLY A 56 -11.33 -1.66 -12.12
N THR A 57 -11.01 -1.11 -10.94
CA THR A 57 -10.45 0.25 -10.85
C THR A 57 -9.01 0.32 -11.34
N ALA A 58 -8.16 -0.67 -11.04
CA ALA A 58 -6.78 -0.70 -11.53
C ALA A 58 -6.70 -0.65 -13.05
N ALA A 59 -7.50 -1.49 -13.74
CA ALA A 59 -7.61 -1.49 -15.19
C ALA A 59 -8.06 -0.13 -15.77
N ARG A 60 -9.06 0.52 -15.13
CA ARG A 60 -9.52 1.87 -15.53
C ARG A 60 -8.44 2.94 -15.34
N LEU A 61 -7.71 2.89 -14.23
CA LEU A 61 -6.66 3.87 -13.92
C LEU A 61 -5.47 3.74 -14.87
N ARG A 62 -5.11 2.52 -15.28
CA ARG A 62 -4.10 2.30 -16.32
C ARG A 62 -4.57 2.75 -17.70
N ALA A 63 -5.81 2.45 -18.07
CA ALA A 63 -6.38 2.92 -19.34
C ALA A 63 -6.48 4.45 -19.41
N ALA A 64 -6.59 5.12 -18.27
CA ALA A 64 -6.59 6.57 -18.16
C ALA A 64 -5.19 7.19 -18.00
N GLU A 65 -4.11 6.39 -18.02
CA GLU A 65 -2.72 6.83 -17.78
C GLU A 65 -2.51 7.59 -16.45
N LEU A 66 -3.38 7.35 -15.46
CA LEU A 66 -3.36 8.03 -14.15
C LEU A 66 -2.50 7.31 -13.10
N VAL A 67 -1.98 6.13 -13.42
CA VAL A 67 -1.05 5.37 -12.57
C VAL A 67 0.22 5.11 -13.39
N PRO A 68 1.38 5.64 -12.97
CA PRO A 68 2.66 5.45 -13.66
C PRO A 68 3.30 4.08 -13.42
#